data_AF-A0A2E6LX41-F1
#
_entry.id   AF-A0A2E6LX41-F1
#
_cell.length_a   1.000
_cell.length_b   1.000
_cell.length_c   1.000
_cell.angle_alpha   90.00
_cell.angle_beta   90.00
_cell.angle_gamma   90.00
#
_symmetry.space_group_name_H-M   'P 1'
#
loop_
_entity.id
_entity.type
_entity.pdbx_description
1 polymer ?
#
loop_
_entity_poly.entity_id
_entity_poly.type
_entity_poly.pdbx_seq_one_letter_code
_entity_poly.pdbx_strand_id
1 'polypeptide(L)'
;MKKYNHESWSIDIPKNWSVDKSDEDCISFYSPDENRSLHISDYFKEDGHVTEEEVVEMFELESYQPTNLEYLHGICNREEAEDEVILSWWLYLENHLVFAEYICLASEEEKLSGEIESLIYSLRSVHG
;
A
#
# COMPACT_ATOMS: atom_id res chain seq x y z
N MET A 1 -15.30 -2.46 -7.62
CA MET A 1 -14.68 -2.65 -6.30
C MET A 1 -15.56 -3.49 -5.36
N LYS A 2 -14.93 -4.15 -4.39
CA LYS A 2 -15.49 -4.77 -3.18
C LYS A 2 -14.66 -4.27 -1.99
N LYS A 3 -15.30 -3.97 -0.87
CA LYS A 3 -14.58 -3.60 0.35
C LYS A 3 -13.98 -4.83 1.02
N TYR A 4 -12.69 -4.80 1.32
CA TYR A 4 -12.01 -5.74 2.19
C TYR A 4 -11.76 -5.06 3.55
N ASN A 5 -12.04 -5.78 4.63
CA ASN A 5 -11.82 -5.29 5.99
C ASN A 5 -10.80 -6.21 6.66
N HIS A 6 -9.68 -5.62 7.07
CA HIS A 6 -8.75 -6.17 8.04
C HIS A 6 -9.14 -5.70 9.46
N GLU A 7 -8.47 -6.20 10.49
CA GLU A 7 -8.72 -5.78 11.87
C GLU A 7 -8.31 -4.32 12.10
N SER A 8 -7.23 -3.88 11.45
CA SER A 8 -6.61 -2.56 11.64
C SER A 8 -6.85 -1.58 10.49
N TRP A 9 -7.19 -2.06 9.28
CA TRP A 9 -7.38 -1.24 8.09
C TRP A 9 -8.49 -1.77 7.17
N SER A 10 -8.90 -0.98 6.19
CA SER A 10 -9.81 -1.42 5.12
C SER A 10 -9.46 -0.80 3.79
N ILE A 11 -9.79 -1.47 2.69
CA ILE A 11 -9.48 -1.05 1.32
C ILE A 11 -10.56 -1.55 0.36
N ASP A 12 -10.79 -0.83 -0.73
CA ASP A 12 -11.62 -1.27 -1.83
C ASP A 12 -10.76 -1.95 -2.91
N ILE A 13 -11.01 -3.23 -3.19
CA ILE A 13 -10.27 -4.05 -4.16
C ILE A 13 -11.15 -4.40 -5.37
N PRO A 14 -10.63 -4.61 -6.59
CA PRO A 14 -11.42 -5.16 -7.68
C PRO A 14 -12.09 -6.50 -7.33
N LYS A 15 -13.31 -6.71 -7.84
CA LYS A 15 -14.15 -7.86 -7.41
C LYS A 15 -13.54 -9.22 -7.79
N ASN A 16 -12.83 -9.23 -8.91
CA ASN A 16 -12.19 -10.38 -9.53
C ASN A 16 -10.83 -10.73 -8.91
N TRP A 17 -10.26 -9.88 -8.06
CA TRP A 17 -8.99 -10.20 -7.41
C TRP A 17 -9.18 -11.25 -6.31
N SER A 18 -8.21 -12.16 -6.22
CA SER A 18 -8.08 -13.13 -5.14
C SER A 18 -7.43 -12.47 -3.92
N VAL A 19 -7.55 -13.13 -2.76
CA VAL A 19 -6.94 -12.71 -1.50
C VAL A 19 -6.19 -13.91 -0.96
N ASP A 20 -4.92 -13.72 -0.63
CA ASP A 20 -4.09 -14.68 0.08
C ASP A 20 -3.77 -14.14 1.49
N LYS A 21 -3.86 -15.03 2.48
CA LYS A 21 -3.64 -14.77 3.91
C LYS A 21 -2.71 -15.82 4.53
N SER A 22 -1.87 -16.46 3.71
CA SER A 22 -0.93 -17.46 4.19
C SER A 22 0.21 -16.85 5.00
N ASP A 23 0.50 -15.57 4.80
CA ASP A 23 1.43 -14.79 5.61
C ASP A 23 0.66 -14.16 6.79
N GLU A 24 1.18 -14.30 8.00
CA GLU A 24 0.53 -13.83 9.22
C GLU A 24 0.57 -12.30 9.34
N ASP A 25 1.59 -11.67 8.76
CA ASP A 25 1.83 -10.22 8.88
C ASP A 25 1.56 -9.47 7.56
N CYS A 26 1.13 -10.17 6.52
CA CYS A 26 0.89 -9.58 5.20
C CYS A 26 -0.35 -10.16 4.52
N ILE A 27 -1.24 -9.28 4.07
CA ILE A 27 -2.37 -9.66 3.22
C ILE A 27 -2.01 -9.36 1.76
N SER A 28 -2.06 -10.39 0.93
CA SER A 28 -1.74 -10.28 -0.49
C SER A 28 -3.00 -10.37 -1.33
N PHE A 29 -3.10 -9.55 -2.37
CA PHE A 29 -4.18 -9.56 -3.34
C PHE A 29 -3.61 -9.72 -4.74
N TYR A 30 -4.24 -10.56 -5.57
CA TYR A 30 -3.75 -10.84 -6.91
C TYR A 30 -4.83 -10.66 -7.95
N SER A 31 -4.46 -10.11 -9.11
CA SER A 31 -5.33 -10.09 -10.27
C SER A 31 -5.54 -11.50 -10.85
N PRO A 32 -6.61 -11.75 -11.63
CA PRO A 32 -6.88 -13.07 -12.19
C PRO A 32 -5.79 -13.63 -13.13
N ASP A 33 -5.00 -12.73 -13.72
CA ASP A 33 -3.87 -13.04 -14.60
C ASP A 33 -2.54 -13.10 -13.85
N GLU A 34 -2.54 -12.86 -12.53
CA GLU A 34 -1.37 -12.86 -11.63
C GLU A 34 -0.23 -11.89 -12.01
N ASN A 35 -0.41 -11.08 -13.05
CA ASN A 35 0.54 -10.04 -13.47
C ASN A 35 0.50 -8.77 -12.60
N ARG A 36 -0.43 -8.72 -11.64
CA ARG A 36 -0.57 -7.60 -10.70
C ARG A 36 -0.81 -8.14 -9.31
N SER A 37 -0.11 -7.57 -8.35
CA SER A 37 -0.32 -7.86 -6.94
C SER A 37 -0.35 -6.59 -6.11
N LEU A 38 -1.04 -6.68 -4.98
CA LEU A 38 -1.01 -5.69 -3.91
C LEU A 38 -0.72 -6.43 -2.61
N HIS A 39 0.32 -6.02 -1.91
CA HIS A 39 0.72 -6.55 -0.61
C HIS A 39 0.50 -5.45 0.43
N ILE A 40 -0.17 -5.77 1.53
CA ILE A 40 -0.42 -4.82 2.62
C ILE A 40 -0.05 -5.46 3.94
N SER A 41 0.82 -4.78 4.67
CA SER A 41 1.18 -5.09 6.06
C SER A 41 1.00 -3.85 6.93
N ASP A 42 0.91 -4.06 8.23
CA ASP A 42 0.74 -2.96 9.17
C ASP A 42 1.51 -3.17 10.48
N TYR A 43 1.82 -2.06 11.13
CA TYR A 43 2.59 -2.00 12.36
C TYR A 43 2.03 -0.90 13.27
N PHE A 44 1.89 -1.21 14.55
CA PHE A 44 1.56 -0.24 15.58
C PHE A 44 2.79 0.09 16.41
N LYS A 45 3.17 1.36 16.40
CA LYS A 45 4.20 1.89 17.29
C LYS A 45 3.71 1.82 18.74
N GLU A 46 4.58 1.32 19.62
CA GLU A 46 4.25 1.15 21.05
C GLU A 46 3.98 2.50 21.74
N ASP A 47 4.78 3.52 21.43
CA ASP A 47 4.70 4.85 22.05
C ASP A 47 4.81 5.98 21.02
N GLY A 48 3.90 6.96 21.15
CA GLY A 48 3.90 8.17 20.33
C GLY A 48 3.32 7.97 18.93
N HIS A 49 3.47 8.99 18.08
CA HIS A 49 3.01 8.97 16.70
C HIS A 49 4.13 8.54 15.76
N VAL A 50 3.76 7.91 14.65
CA VAL A 50 4.64 7.66 13.51
C VAL A 50 4.87 8.99 12.79
N THR A 51 6.13 9.35 12.57
CA THR A 51 6.50 10.55 11.83
C THR A 51 7.11 10.20 10.48
N GLU A 52 7.08 11.16 9.55
CA GLU A 52 7.73 11.00 8.24
C GLU A 52 9.24 10.73 8.37
N GLU A 53 9.92 11.47 9.27
CA GLU A 53 11.35 11.30 9.52
C GLU A 53 11.68 9.87 9.96
N GLU A 54 10.88 9.29 10.86
CA GLU A 54 11.06 7.92 11.32
C GLU A 54 10.87 6.90 10.19
N VAL A 55 9.86 7.11 9.33
CA VAL A 55 9.64 6.23 8.18
C VAL A 55 10.83 6.31 7.21
N VAL A 56 11.29 7.51 6.89
CA VAL A 56 12.43 7.71 5.98
C VAL A 56 13.71 7.06 6.54
N GLU A 57 13.97 7.22 7.84
CA GLU A 57 15.12 6.59 8.50
C GLU A 57 15.00 5.06 8.57
N MET A 58 13.81 4.54 8.91
CA MET A 58 13.58 3.11 9.10
C MET A 58 13.69 2.30 7.80
N PHE A 59 13.25 2.89 6.68
CA PHE A 59 13.29 2.24 5.37
C PHE A 59 14.44 2.73 4.48
N GLU A 60 15.36 3.54 5.03
CA GLU A 60 16.54 4.07 4.34
C GLU A 60 16.21 4.71 2.97
N LEU A 61 15.11 5.47 2.91
CA LEU A 61 14.58 5.98 1.63
C LEU A 61 15.44 7.12 1.08
N GLU A 62 16.13 6.85 -0.03
CA GLU A 62 16.93 7.87 -0.73
C GLU A 62 16.07 8.84 -1.57
N SER A 63 14.90 8.37 -2.05
CA SER A 63 13.97 9.16 -2.84
C SER A 63 12.52 8.76 -2.52
N TYR A 64 11.69 9.76 -2.28
CA TYR A 64 10.25 9.57 -2.03
C TYR A 64 9.47 10.83 -2.39
N GLN A 65 8.15 10.68 -2.52
CA GLN A 65 7.22 11.78 -2.69
C GLN A 65 6.15 11.74 -1.60
N PRO A 66 5.75 12.88 -1.03
CA PRO A 66 4.62 12.92 -0.12
C PRO A 66 3.34 12.53 -0.87
N THR A 67 2.50 11.74 -0.22
CA THR A 67 1.18 11.37 -0.74
C THR A 67 0.17 12.47 -0.43
N ASN A 68 -0.88 12.57 -1.26
CA ASN A 68 -1.99 13.48 -1.04
C ASN A 68 -3.28 12.68 -0.82
N LEU A 69 -3.32 11.88 0.24
CA LEU A 69 -4.49 11.07 0.59
C LEU A 69 -5.36 11.81 1.62
N GLU A 70 -6.67 11.63 1.52
CA GLU A 70 -7.63 12.35 2.38
C GLU A 70 -7.59 11.87 3.85
N TYR A 71 -7.20 10.62 4.11
CA TYR A 71 -7.37 9.98 5.43
C TYR A 71 -6.07 9.51 6.08
N LEU A 72 -4.97 9.48 5.34
CA LEU A 72 -3.68 8.99 5.80
C LEU A 72 -2.60 9.98 5.35
N HIS A 73 -1.65 10.26 6.23
CA HIS A 73 -0.39 10.86 5.80
C HIS A 73 0.48 9.75 5.22
N GLY A 74 1.49 10.11 4.45
CA GLY A 74 2.40 9.10 3.94
C GLY A 74 3.29 9.58 2.83
N ILE A 75 4.22 8.72 2.47
CA ILE A 75 5.15 8.90 1.38
C ILE A 75 5.07 7.71 0.43
N CYS A 76 5.44 7.91 -0.82
CA CYS A 76 5.53 6.87 -1.81
C CYS A 76 6.87 6.86 -2.52
N ASN A 77 7.25 5.68 -3.00
CA ASN A 77 8.39 5.46 -3.86
C ASN A 77 7.93 4.65 -5.08
N ARG A 78 8.66 4.81 -6.18
CA ARG A 78 8.47 4.06 -7.41
C ARG A 78 9.81 3.51 -7.87
N GLU A 79 9.87 2.22 -8.07
CA GLU A 79 11.04 1.50 -8.55
C GLU A 79 10.70 0.75 -9.84
N GLU A 80 11.68 0.66 -10.74
CA GLU A 80 11.61 -0.19 -11.93
C GLU A 80 12.57 -1.37 -11.73
N ALA A 81 12.05 -2.58 -11.90
CA ALA A 81 12.80 -3.82 -11.75
C ALA A 81 12.54 -4.72 -12.96
N GLU A 82 13.53 -4.84 -13.85
CA GLU A 82 13.44 -5.61 -15.09
C GLU A 82 12.25 -5.21 -15.98
N ASP A 83 11.15 -5.97 -15.97
CA ASP A 83 9.90 -5.73 -16.71
C ASP A 83 8.73 -5.32 -15.80
N GLU A 84 9.00 -5.10 -14.51
CA GLU A 84 8.03 -4.72 -13.49
C GLU A 84 8.25 -3.29 -12.99
N VAL A 85 7.16 -2.70 -12.51
CA VAL A 85 7.14 -1.48 -11.72
C VAL A 85 6.60 -1.83 -10.35
N ILE A 86 7.35 -1.41 -9.33
CA ILE A 86 6.99 -1.53 -7.92
C ILE A 86 6.64 -0.14 -7.41
N LEU A 87 5.44 0.00 -6.86
CA LEU A 87 4.99 1.20 -6.20
C LEU A 87 4.79 0.90 -4.73
N SER A 88 5.52 1.60 -3.87
CA SER A 88 5.47 1.39 -2.43
C SER A 88 4.93 2.63 -1.75
N TRP A 89 4.05 2.43 -0.77
CA TRP A 89 3.49 3.47 0.07
C TRP A 89 3.72 3.14 1.54
N TRP A 90 4.20 4.14 2.28
CA TRP A 90 4.27 4.12 3.73
C TRP A 90 3.27 5.13 4.26
N LEU A 91 2.12 4.63 4.71
CA LEU A 91 0.96 5.42 5.08
C LEU A 91 0.76 5.35 6.58
N TYR A 92 0.61 6.49 7.25
CA TYR A 92 0.53 6.54 8.70
C TYR A 92 -0.52 7.51 9.20
N LEU A 93 -1.10 7.14 10.35
CA LEU A 93 -2.01 7.96 11.14
C LEU A 93 -1.82 7.62 12.60
N GLU A 94 -1.60 8.63 13.43
CA GLU A 94 -1.27 8.47 14.85
C GLU A 94 -0.11 7.47 15.06
N ASN A 95 -0.33 6.36 15.75
CA ASN A 95 0.69 5.34 16.02
C ASN A 95 0.65 4.16 15.03
N HIS A 96 -0.20 4.22 14.00
CA HIS A 96 -0.39 3.14 13.04
C HIS A 96 0.33 3.46 11.72
N LEU A 97 1.21 2.55 11.30
CA LEU A 97 1.87 2.56 10.00
C LEU A 97 1.32 1.39 9.17
N VAL A 98 0.90 1.69 7.95
CA VAL A 98 0.47 0.73 6.93
C VAL A 98 1.45 0.81 5.78
N PHE A 99 2.07 -0.32 5.46
CA PHE A 99 2.89 -0.46 4.27
C PHE A 99 2.06 -1.14 3.17
N ALA A 100 2.04 -0.54 1.98
CA ALA A 100 1.38 -1.10 0.82
C ALA A 100 2.34 -1.13 -0.37
N GLU A 101 2.38 -2.26 -1.08
CA GLU A 101 3.23 -2.43 -2.26
C GLU A 101 2.39 -2.98 -3.41
N TYR A 102 2.38 -2.27 -4.52
CA TYR A 102 1.72 -2.69 -5.76
C TYR A 102 2.76 -3.01 -6.81
N ILE A 103 2.65 -4.19 -7.40
CA ILE A 103 3.55 -4.68 -8.44
C ILE A 103 2.73 -4.87 -9.71
N CYS A 104 3.24 -4.40 -10.84
CA CYS A 104 2.68 -4.67 -12.16
C CYS A 104 3.74 -4.65 -13.24
N LEU A 105 3.40 -5.14 -14.43
CA LEU A 105 4.26 -5.01 -15.60
C LEU A 105 4.45 -3.53 -15.97
N ALA A 106 5.69 -3.12 -16.24
CA ALA A 106 6.06 -1.76 -16.62
C ALA A 106 5.29 -1.28 -17.86
N SER A 107 4.96 -2.19 -18.78
CA SER A 107 4.18 -1.89 -19.98
C SER A 107 2.68 -1.58 -19.74
N GLU A 108 2.21 -1.78 -18.51
CA GLU A 108 0.81 -1.62 -18.12
C GLU A 108 0.58 -0.47 -17.13
N GLU A 109 1.61 -0.02 -16.42
CA GLU A 109 1.52 1.00 -15.36
C GLU A 109 0.69 2.23 -15.77
N GLU A 110 1.00 2.85 -16.91
CA GLU A 110 0.29 4.07 -17.37
C GLU A 110 -1.22 3.82 -17.53
N LYS A 111 -1.59 2.63 -18.02
CA LYS A 111 -3.00 2.23 -18.21
C LYS A 111 -3.69 1.92 -16.88
N LEU A 112 -2.91 1.46 -15.90
CA LEU A 112 -3.38 1.07 -14.57
C LEU A 112 -3.38 2.23 -13.57
N SER A 113 -2.81 3.39 -13.93
CA SER A 113 -2.72 4.59 -13.06
C SER A 113 -4.01 4.89 -12.30
N GLY A 114 -5.17 4.89 -12.97
CA GLY A 114 -6.47 5.12 -12.32
C GLY A 114 -6.95 3.98 -11.40
N GLU A 115 -6.59 2.73 -11.69
CA GLU A 115 -6.87 1.58 -10.79
C GLU A 115 -6.00 1.68 -9.54
N ILE A 116 -4.70 1.94 -9.72
CA ILE A 116 -3.72 2.10 -8.64
C ILE A 116 -4.11 3.26 -7.72
N GLU A 117 -4.45 4.42 -8.29
CA GLU A 117 -4.93 5.57 -7.54
C GLU A 117 -6.19 5.20 -6.77
N SER A 118 -7.17 4.55 -7.41
CA SER A 118 -8.41 4.14 -6.75
C SER A 118 -8.19 3.15 -5.61
N LEU A 119 -7.21 2.24 -5.73
CA LEU A 119 -6.85 1.29 -4.67
C LEU A 119 -6.32 2.04 -3.45
N ILE A 120 -5.27 2.82 -3.62
CA ILE A 120 -4.57 3.50 -2.51
C ILE A 120 -5.44 4.59 -1.89
N TYR A 121 -6.20 5.34 -2.69
CA TYR A 121 -7.14 6.36 -2.20
C TYR A 121 -8.32 5.77 -1.45
N SER A 122 -8.54 4.45 -1.50
CA SER A 122 -9.55 3.75 -0.72
C SER A 122 -9.02 3.16 0.60
N LEU A 123 -7.69 3.14 0.81
CA LEU A 123 -7.10 2.60 2.02
C LEU A 123 -7.41 3.50 3.23
N ARG A 124 -7.84 2.90 4.33
CA ARG A 124 -8.21 3.58 5.57
C ARG A 124 -7.62 2.84 6.76
N SER A 125 -7.10 3.58 7.74
CA SER A 125 -6.95 3.06 9.10
C SER A 125 -8.35 2.92 9.73
N VAL A 126 -8.58 1.84 10.46
CA VAL A 126 -9.80 1.61 11.25
C VAL A 126 -9.65 2.16 12.68
N HIS A 127 -8.43 2.53 13.08
CA HIS A 127 -8.07 2.97 14.43
C HIS A 127 -7.82 4.49 14.55
N GLY A 128 -8.58 5.33 13.83
CA GLY A 128 -8.47 6.80 13.89
C GLY A 128 -9.79 7.50 14.18
#